data_AF-U5WJA2-F1
#
_entry.id   AF-U5WJA2-F1
#
_cell.length_a   1.000
_cell.length_b   1.000
_cell.length_c   1.000
_cell.angle_alpha   90.00
_cell.angle_beta   90.00
_cell.angle_gamma   90.00
#
_symmetry.space_group_name_H-M   'P 1'
#
loop_
_entity.id
_entity.type
_entity.pdbx_description
1 polymer ?
#
loop_
_entity_poly.entity_id
_entity_poly.type
_entity_poly.pdbx_seq_one_letter_code
_entity_poly.pdbx_strand_id
1 'polypeptide(L)'
;MSAPLLLLDGASMWFRSFFGVPSSITAPDGRPVNAVRGFIDSMAVVITQHRPGRLVVCLDLDWRPQFRVDLISSYKAHRVAETEPEGRPDIEEVPDELTPQVDMIMELLDAYGIPTAGAPGFEADDVIGTLAAQERHDPVVVVSGDRDLLQVVADDPVPVRVLYLGRGLSKATLFGPAEVAERYGLPADRAGSAYAELALLRGDPSDGLPGVPGVGEKTAAALLAAHGSLDQIMSAAHDPKSGMAKGLRAKVLGASDYIEVAGSVVRVATDSPVQLSTPTDALPLVAADPARTAELATRYGVGSSITRLQKALDALPA
;
A
#
# COMPACT_ATOMS: atom_id res chain seq x y z
N MET A 1 -1.12 25.56 -3.41
CA MET A 1 -1.57 24.16 -3.57
C MET A 1 -2.44 23.84 -2.37
N SER A 2 -3.55 23.14 -2.57
CA SER A 2 -4.37 22.67 -1.45
C SER A 2 -3.57 21.70 -0.58
N ALA A 3 -3.99 21.53 0.67
CA ALA A 3 -3.40 20.55 1.56
C ALA A 3 -3.64 19.14 0.99
N PRO A 4 -2.64 18.24 1.03
CA PRO A 4 -2.80 16.93 0.41
C PRO A 4 -3.81 16.05 1.18
N LEU A 5 -4.37 15.07 0.47
CA LEU A 5 -4.95 13.87 1.06
C LEU A 5 -3.82 12.88 1.38
N LEU A 6 -3.71 12.44 2.63
CA LEU A 6 -2.83 11.31 2.98
C LEU A 6 -3.61 10.00 2.96
N LEU A 7 -3.10 9.01 2.24
CA LEU A 7 -3.57 7.64 2.26
C LEU A 7 -2.50 6.77 2.91
N LEU A 8 -2.76 6.30 4.13
CA LEU A 8 -1.83 5.50 4.91
C LEU A 8 -2.14 4.02 4.68
N ASP A 9 -1.16 3.27 4.22
CA ASP A 9 -1.22 1.81 4.23
C ASP A 9 -1.04 1.33 5.67
N GLY A 10 -2.15 0.92 6.29
CA GLY A 10 -2.19 0.53 7.69
C GLY A 10 -1.23 -0.61 7.99
N ALA A 11 -1.40 -1.72 7.25
CA ALA A 11 -0.60 -2.94 7.39
C ALA A 11 0.88 -2.64 7.27
N SER A 12 1.29 -2.02 6.17
CA SER A 12 2.68 -1.68 5.95
C SER A 12 3.25 -0.82 7.09
N MET A 13 2.49 0.14 7.62
CA MET A 13 2.97 1.01 8.69
C MET A 13 3.08 0.31 10.06
N TRP A 14 2.11 -0.51 10.47
CA TRP A 14 2.19 -1.18 11.78
C TRP A 14 3.17 -2.34 11.79
N PHE A 15 3.31 -3.11 10.70
CA PHE A 15 4.35 -4.14 10.59
C PHE A 15 5.74 -3.51 10.68
N ARG A 16 5.97 -2.38 9.99
CA ARG A 16 7.22 -1.65 10.09
C ARG A 16 7.50 -1.10 11.48
N SER A 17 6.45 -0.68 12.18
CA SER A 17 6.55 -0.22 13.57
C SER A 17 6.89 -1.37 14.51
N PHE A 18 6.26 -2.54 14.31
CA PHE A 18 6.53 -3.76 15.05
C PHE A 18 8.01 -4.18 14.95
N PHE A 19 8.56 -4.23 13.74
CA PHE A 19 9.98 -4.60 13.54
C PHE A 19 10.97 -3.46 13.81
N GLY A 20 10.52 -2.20 13.78
CA GLY A 20 11.37 -1.02 13.92
C GLY A 20 11.48 -0.48 15.35
N VAL A 21 10.53 -0.80 16.22
CA VAL A 21 10.48 -0.34 17.62
C VAL A 21 10.71 -1.54 18.55
N PRO A 22 11.58 -1.44 19.58
CA PRO A 22 11.85 -2.54 20.50
C PRO A 22 10.58 -3.05 21.20
N SER A 23 10.39 -4.37 21.25
CA SER A 23 9.27 -5.01 21.97
C SER A 23 9.31 -4.85 23.49
N SER A 24 10.43 -4.36 24.04
CA SER A 24 10.53 -3.95 25.45
C SER A 24 9.68 -2.71 25.80
N ILE A 25 9.08 -2.06 24.79
CA ILE A 25 8.04 -1.05 25.00
C ILE A 25 6.71 -1.76 25.24
N THR A 26 6.27 -1.79 26.49
CA THR A 26 5.06 -2.51 26.94
C THR A 26 4.01 -1.59 27.54
N ALA A 27 2.75 -2.01 27.47
CA ALA A 27 1.65 -1.48 28.26
C ALA A 27 1.83 -1.79 29.77
N PRO A 28 1.07 -1.14 30.67
CA PRO A 28 1.08 -1.44 32.10
C PRO A 28 0.74 -2.89 32.46
N ASP A 29 -0.01 -3.59 31.61
CA ASP A 29 -0.35 -5.00 31.78
C ASP A 29 0.75 -5.97 31.28
N GLY A 30 1.87 -5.44 30.80
CA GLY A 30 3.03 -6.20 30.33
C GLY A 30 2.99 -6.60 28.87
N ARG A 31 1.89 -6.39 28.14
CA ARG A 31 1.83 -6.69 26.70
C ARG A 31 2.68 -5.71 25.89
N PRO A 32 3.40 -6.15 24.84
CA PRO A 32 4.09 -5.25 23.92
C PRO A 32 3.13 -4.28 23.22
N VAL A 33 3.57 -3.03 23.05
CA VAL A 33 2.83 -1.94 22.35
C VAL A 33 3.74 -1.16 21.40
N ASN A 34 4.84 -1.78 20.98
CA ASN A 34 5.85 -1.21 20.11
C ASN A 34 5.30 -0.83 18.72
N ALA A 35 4.41 -1.65 18.14
CA ALA A 35 3.71 -1.33 16.90
C ALA A 35 2.72 -0.18 17.09
N VAL A 36 1.93 -0.19 18.17
CA VAL A 36 0.97 0.88 18.50
C VAL A 36 1.68 2.22 18.61
N ARG A 37 2.75 2.27 19.41
CA ARG A 37 3.57 3.48 19.59
C ARG A 37 4.16 3.95 18.27
N GLY A 38 4.81 3.06 17.53
CA GLY A 38 5.49 3.40 16.28
C GLY A 38 4.53 3.87 15.20
N PHE A 39 3.33 3.29 15.11
CA PHE A 39 2.30 3.66 14.15
C PHE A 39 1.78 5.09 14.42
N ILE A 40 1.36 5.38 15.65
CA ILE A 40 0.86 6.71 16.04
C ILE A 40 1.96 7.78 15.91
N ASP A 41 3.20 7.45 16.31
CA ASP A 41 4.33 8.37 16.17
C ASP A 41 4.65 8.65 14.69
N SER A 42 4.60 7.63 13.83
CA SER A 42 4.81 7.78 12.39
C SER A 42 3.71 8.62 11.74
N MET A 43 2.45 8.42 12.13
CA MET A 43 1.32 9.23 11.69
C MET A 43 1.52 10.71 12.06
N ALA A 44 1.92 11.01 13.31
CA ALA A 44 2.21 12.37 13.74
C ALA A 44 3.35 13.03 12.93
N VAL A 45 4.38 12.25 12.56
CA VAL A 45 5.48 12.73 11.72
C VAL A 45 5.01 13.06 10.31
N VAL A 46 4.24 12.18 9.66
CA VAL A 46 3.77 12.46 8.29
C VAL A 46 2.75 13.61 8.25
N ILE A 47 1.90 13.75 9.27
CA ILE A 47 1.01 14.91 9.43
C ILE A 47 1.84 16.20 9.53
N THR A 48 2.89 16.20 10.36
CA THR A 48 3.77 17.37 10.52
C THR A 48 4.48 17.75 9.21
N GLN A 49 4.94 16.75 8.45
CA GLN A 49 5.69 16.94 7.21
C GLN A 49 4.80 17.40 6.04
N HIS A 50 3.64 16.79 5.87
CA HIS A 50 2.79 17.00 4.71
C HIS A 50 1.61 17.95 4.95
N ARG A 51 1.30 18.25 6.22
CA ARG A 51 0.24 19.18 6.65
C ARG A 51 -1.10 18.94 5.91
N PRO A 52 -1.66 17.73 5.97
CA PRO A 52 -2.87 17.41 5.24
C PRO A 52 -4.13 18.04 5.85
N GLY A 53 -5.14 18.25 5.00
CA GLY A 53 -6.50 18.53 5.46
C GLY A 53 -7.37 17.28 5.59
N ARG A 54 -6.97 16.20 4.91
CA ARG A 54 -7.68 14.92 4.81
C ARG A 54 -6.70 13.77 5.02
N LEU A 55 -7.11 12.73 5.73
CA LEU A 55 -6.27 11.58 6.02
C LEU A 55 -7.12 10.33 6.17
N VAL A 56 -6.70 9.24 5.55
CA VAL A 56 -7.36 7.94 5.64
C VAL A 56 -6.33 6.85 5.95
N VAL A 57 -6.60 6.03 6.96
CA VAL A 57 -5.88 4.76 7.19
C VAL A 57 -6.59 3.65 6.44
N CYS A 58 -5.96 3.12 5.40
CA CYS A 58 -6.50 2.08 4.54
C CYS A 58 -6.23 0.70 5.14
N LEU A 59 -7.24 -0.17 5.12
CA LEU A 59 -7.26 -1.45 5.82
C LEU A 59 -7.41 -2.61 4.83
N ASP A 60 -6.71 -3.70 5.13
CA ASP A 60 -6.98 -5.01 4.55
C ASP A 60 -8.22 -5.62 5.22
N LEU A 61 -9.36 -5.59 4.53
CA LEU A 61 -10.53 -6.39 4.95
C LEU A 61 -10.46 -7.81 4.41
N ASP A 62 -9.65 -8.03 3.37
CA ASP A 62 -9.15 -9.32 2.94
C ASP A 62 -7.71 -9.12 2.41
N TRP A 63 -6.71 -9.50 3.21
CA TRP A 63 -5.29 -9.31 2.89
C TRP A 63 -4.80 -10.22 1.74
N ARG A 64 -5.60 -11.26 1.43
CA ARG A 64 -5.34 -12.25 0.39
C ARG A 64 -6.65 -12.63 -0.32
N PRO A 65 -7.22 -11.73 -1.13
CA PRO A 65 -8.51 -11.94 -1.77
C PRO A 65 -8.55 -13.20 -2.63
N GLN A 66 -9.62 -13.98 -2.44
CA GLN A 66 -9.80 -15.24 -3.17
C GLN A 66 -9.78 -15.04 -4.70
N PHE A 67 -10.28 -13.90 -5.21
CA PHE A 67 -10.27 -13.62 -6.65
C PHE A 67 -8.84 -13.52 -7.23
N ARG A 68 -7.83 -13.11 -6.44
CA ARG A 68 -6.43 -13.15 -6.85
C ARG A 68 -5.85 -14.56 -6.78
N VAL A 69 -6.20 -15.29 -5.73
CA VAL A 69 -5.76 -16.69 -5.50
C VAL A 69 -6.30 -17.62 -6.59
N ASP A 70 -7.54 -17.43 -7.04
CA ASP A 70 -8.17 -18.21 -8.11
C ASP A 70 -7.44 -18.06 -9.45
N LEU A 71 -6.88 -16.87 -9.71
CA LEU A 71 -6.10 -16.58 -10.91
C LEU A 71 -4.66 -17.11 -10.80
N ILE A 72 -4.02 -16.91 -9.65
CA ILE A 72 -2.65 -17.35 -9.38
C ILE A 72 -2.58 -17.94 -7.96
N SER A 73 -2.62 -19.27 -7.88
CA SER A 73 -2.69 -19.99 -6.59
C SER A 73 -1.51 -19.73 -5.66
N SER A 74 -0.35 -19.33 -6.20
CA SER A 74 0.85 -19.02 -5.42
C SER A 74 0.80 -17.63 -4.77
N TYR A 75 -0.16 -16.78 -5.15
CA TYR A 75 -0.30 -15.43 -4.64
C TYR A 75 -0.38 -15.43 -3.10
N LYS A 76 0.58 -14.81 -2.44
CA LYS A 76 0.77 -14.73 -0.97
C LYS A 76 0.68 -16.07 -0.21
N ALA A 77 0.75 -17.21 -0.89
CA ALA A 77 0.51 -18.52 -0.28
C ALA A 77 1.50 -18.88 0.83
N HIS A 78 2.73 -18.36 0.75
CA HIS A 78 3.77 -18.59 1.75
C HIS A 78 3.62 -17.73 3.02
N ARG A 79 2.62 -16.84 3.07
CA ARG A 79 2.26 -16.01 4.23
C ARG A 79 1.01 -16.55 4.95
N VAL A 80 0.40 -17.63 4.47
CA VAL A 80 -0.82 -18.20 5.07
C VAL A 80 -0.44 -19.15 6.20
N ALA A 81 -0.97 -18.91 7.39
CA ALA A 81 -0.90 -19.82 8.53
C ALA A 81 -2.00 -20.89 8.45
N GLU A 82 -3.24 -20.46 8.20
CA GLU A 82 -4.41 -21.34 8.06
C GLU A 82 -5.32 -20.85 6.93
N THR A 83 -5.82 -21.78 6.12
CA THR A 83 -6.79 -21.47 5.05
C THR A 83 -8.21 -21.50 5.59
N GLU A 84 -8.98 -20.46 5.32
CA GLU A 84 -10.38 -20.35 5.77
C GLU A 84 -11.37 -20.72 4.65
N PRO A 85 -12.62 -21.09 4.97
CA PRO A 85 -13.65 -21.34 3.96
C PRO A 85 -14.05 -20.06 3.21
N GLU A 86 -14.67 -20.25 2.03
CA GLU A 86 -15.08 -19.17 1.13
C GLU A 86 -15.87 -18.05 1.85
N GLY A 87 -15.47 -16.81 1.60
CA GLY A 87 -16.07 -15.61 2.19
C GLY A 87 -15.49 -15.21 3.56
N ARG A 88 -14.44 -15.90 4.04
CA ARG A 88 -13.63 -15.46 5.17
C ARG A 88 -12.17 -15.30 4.74
N PRO A 89 -11.49 -14.22 5.17
CA PRO A 89 -10.06 -14.08 4.90
C PRO A 89 -9.26 -15.23 5.50
N ASP A 90 -8.26 -15.72 4.77
CA ASP A 90 -7.27 -16.65 5.31
C ASP A 90 -6.59 -16.06 6.55
N ILE A 91 -6.09 -16.91 7.44
CA ILE A 91 -5.28 -16.47 8.58
C ILE A 91 -3.86 -16.24 8.10
N GLU A 92 -3.39 -14.98 8.16
CA GLU A 92 -2.00 -14.63 7.87
C GLU A 92 -1.07 -15.12 8.99
N GLU A 93 0.13 -15.57 8.62
CA GLU A 93 1.25 -15.80 9.53
C GLU A 93 1.76 -14.45 10.06
N VAL A 94 1.21 -14.06 11.21
CA VAL A 94 1.56 -12.81 11.92
C VAL A 94 2.13 -13.18 13.29
N PRO A 95 3.18 -12.50 13.79
CA PRO A 95 3.65 -12.71 15.15
C PRO A 95 2.52 -12.54 16.18
N ASP A 96 2.36 -13.49 17.11
CA ASP A 96 1.30 -13.48 18.14
C ASP A 96 1.22 -12.16 18.92
N GLU A 97 2.35 -11.48 19.10
CA GLU A 97 2.43 -10.20 19.80
C GLU A 97 1.91 -9.00 18.98
N LEU A 98 1.76 -9.13 17.66
CA LEU A 98 1.32 -8.06 16.79
C LEU A 98 -0.21 -7.99 16.66
N THR A 99 -0.91 -9.12 16.56
CA THR A 99 -2.38 -9.14 16.38
C THR A 99 -3.11 -8.31 17.46
N PRO A 100 -2.83 -8.45 18.77
CA PRO A 100 -3.45 -7.61 19.79
C PRO A 100 -3.12 -6.12 19.64
N GLN A 101 -1.97 -5.78 19.06
CA GLN A 101 -1.58 -4.39 18.84
C GLN A 101 -2.32 -3.77 17.66
N VAL A 102 -2.70 -4.55 16.64
CA VAL A 102 -3.58 -4.08 15.56
C VAL A 102 -4.94 -3.70 16.16
N ASP A 103 -5.53 -4.53 17.02
CA ASP A 103 -6.78 -4.20 17.72
C ASP A 103 -6.66 -2.89 18.53
N MET A 104 -5.57 -2.72 19.27
CA MET A 104 -5.30 -1.48 20.02
C MET A 104 -5.22 -0.25 19.11
N ILE A 105 -4.58 -0.37 17.94
CA ILE A 105 -4.51 0.72 16.94
C ILE A 105 -5.92 1.04 16.45
N MET A 106 -6.72 0.03 16.09
CA MET A 106 -8.08 0.23 15.60
C MET A 106 -8.97 0.90 16.64
N GLU A 107 -8.91 0.48 17.91
CA GLU A 107 -9.65 1.11 19.00
C GLU A 107 -9.25 2.58 19.20
N LEU A 108 -7.96 2.91 19.08
CA LEU A 108 -7.47 4.28 19.21
C LEU A 108 -7.88 5.15 18.02
N LEU A 109 -7.81 4.63 16.79
CA LEU A 109 -8.24 5.35 15.58
C LEU A 109 -9.74 5.67 15.65
N ASP A 110 -10.56 4.69 16.02
CA ASP A 110 -12.01 4.83 16.22
C ASP A 110 -12.34 5.86 17.32
N ALA A 111 -11.73 5.73 18.51
CA ALA A 111 -11.97 6.68 19.61
C ALA A 111 -11.53 8.11 19.28
N TYR A 112 -10.43 8.27 18.53
CA TYR A 112 -9.95 9.57 18.09
C TYR A 112 -10.82 10.13 16.95
N GLY A 113 -11.47 9.28 16.16
CA GLY A 113 -12.23 9.66 14.96
C GLY A 113 -11.35 9.84 13.72
N ILE A 114 -10.18 9.21 13.67
CA ILE A 114 -9.33 9.21 12.47
C ILE A 114 -10.00 8.33 11.41
N PRO A 115 -10.25 8.85 10.19
CA PRO A 115 -10.88 8.06 9.13
C PRO A 115 -10.09 6.80 8.81
N THR A 116 -10.79 5.66 8.81
CA THR A 116 -10.30 4.40 8.26
C THR A 116 -11.14 4.02 7.05
N ALA A 117 -10.55 3.34 6.07
CA ALA A 117 -11.24 2.87 4.88
C ALA A 117 -10.95 1.40 4.61
N GLY A 118 -11.98 0.66 4.22
CA GLY A 118 -11.87 -0.74 3.80
C GLY A 118 -12.88 -1.06 2.70
N ALA A 119 -12.58 -2.09 1.92
CA ALA A 119 -13.50 -2.65 0.92
C ALA A 119 -13.61 -4.17 1.15
N PRO A 120 -14.80 -4.74 1.40
CA PRO A 120 -14.95 -6.17 1.65
C PRO A 120 -14.42 -7.01 0.49
N GLY A 121 -13.55 -7.98 0.78
CA GLY A 121 -12.91 -8.83 -0.23
C GLY A 121 -11.76 -8.17 -0.99
N PHE A 122 -11.22 -7.07 -0.48
CA PHE A 122 -10.10 -6.33 -1.08
C PHE A 122 -9.02 -5.96 -0.04
N GLU A 123 -7.83 -5.70 -0.57
CA GLU A 123 -6.65 -5.31 0.18
C GLU A 123 -6.62 -3.80 0.46
N ALA A 124 -5.77 -3.37 1.39
CA ALA A 124 -5.48 -1.94 1.58
C ALA A 124 -4.95 -1.31 0.29
N ASP A 125 -4.18 -2.05 -0.49
CA ASP A 125 -3.64 -1.63 -1.79
C ASP A 125 -4.72 -1.23 -2.79
N ASP A 126 -5.83 -1.98 -2.81
CA ASP A 126 -7.00 -1.71 -3.65
C ASP A 126 -7.80 -0.50 -3.16
N VAL A 127 -7.92 -0.34 -1.83
CA VAL A 127 -8.53 0.84 -1.23
C VAL A 127 -7.72 2.09 -1.59
N ILE A 128 -6.39 2.02 -1.49
CA ILE A 128 -5.48 3.11 -1.86
C ILE A 128 -5.58 3.41 -3.36
N GLY A 129 -5.51 2.37 -4.20
CA GLY A 129 -5.64 2.50 -5.66
C GLY A 129 -6.95 3.18 -6.05
N THR A 130 -8.06 2.77 -5.42
CA THR A 130 -9.39 3.33 -5.63
C THR A 130 -9.49 4.78 -5.19
N LEU A 131 -9.09 5.11 -3.96
CA LEU A 131 -9.15 6.48 -3.45
C LEU A 131 -8.25 7.43 -4.25
N ALA A 132 -7.03 7.00 -4.59
CA ALA A 132 -6.11 7.78 -5.41
C ALA A 132 -6.65 8.00 -6.83
N ALA A 133 -7.23 6.98 -7.46
CA ALA A 133 -7.80 7.08 -8.80
C ALA A 133 -9.09 7.91 -8.86
N GLN A 134 -9.79 8.08 -7.74
CA GLN A 134 -11.03 8.86 -7.65
C GLN A 134 -10.83 10.31 -7.17
N GLU A 135 -9.67 10.65 -6.59
CA GLU A 135 -9.37 12.01 -6.15
C GLU A 135 -9.29 13.00 -7.33
N ARG A 136 -9.88 14.20 -7.16
CA ARG A 136 -9.99 15.22 -8.23
C ARG A 136 -9.63 16.64 -7.77
N HIS A 137 -9.43 16.84 -6.47
CA HIS A 137 -9.33 18.16 -5.86
C HIS A 137 -7.93 18.40 -5.27
N ASP A 138 -7.44 17.42 -4.50
CA ASP A 138 -6.22 17.58 -3.72
C ASP A 138 -5.09 16.66 -4.21
N PRO A 139 -3.82 17.09 -4.12
CA PRO A 139 -2.71 16.18 -4.29
C PRO A 139 -2.79 15.01 -3.31
N VAL A 140 -2.43 13.82 -3.75
CA VAL A 140 -2.44 12.61 -2.91
C VAL A 140 -1.02 12.22 -2.53
N VAL A 141 -0.82 11.88 -1.27
CA VAL A 141 0.40 11.21 -0.80
C VAL A 141 0.03 9.89 -0.16
N VAL A 142 0.37 8.81 -0.87
CA VAL A 142 0.31 7.45 -0.37
C VAL A 142 1.52 7.20 0.52
N VAL A 143 1.30 6.66 1.72
CA VAL A 143 2.36 6.36 2.69
C VAL A 143 2.42 4.85 2.88
N SER A 144 3.43 4.20 2.28
CA SER A 144 3.59 2.75 2.36
C SER A 144 5.05 2.33 2.22
N GLY A 145 5.41 1.21 2.84
CA GLY A 145 6.63 0.46 2.58
C GLY A 145 6.53 -0.56 1.45
N ASP A 146 5.35 -0.76 0.87
CA ASP A 146 5.14 -1.62 -0.28
C ASP A 146 5.59 -0.93 -1.58
N ARG A 147 6.28 -1.69 -2.43
CA ARG A 147 6.70 -1.20 -3.75
C ARG A 147 5.59 -1.33 -4.77
N ASP A 148 4.61 -2.21 -4.58
CA ASP A 148 3.54 -2.43 -5.55
C ASP A 148 2.68 -1.17 -5.69
N LEU A 149 2.54 -0.40 -4.60
CA LEU A 149 1.90 0.91 -4.61
C LEU A 149 2.65 1.98 -5.41
N LEU A 150 3.90 1.77 -5.86
CA LEU A 150 4.53 2.67 -6.84
C LEU A 150 3.73 2.75 -8.15
N GLN A 151 2.86 1.77 -8.42
CA GLN A 151 2.00 1.78 -9.60
C GLN A 151 0.95 2.91 -9.61
N VAL A 152 0.65 3.51 -8.45
CA VAL A 152 -0.39 4.56 -8.32
C VAL A 152 0.11 5.96 -8.64
N VAL A 153 1.43 6.15 -8.87
CA VAL A 153 1.98 7.48 -9.14
C VAL A 153 1.40 8.07 -10.42
N ALA A 154 0.97 9.33 -10.35
CA ALA A 154 0.33 10.05 -11.44
C ALA A 154 0.59 11.55 -11.32
N ASP A 155 0.49 12.28 -12.43
CA ASP A 155 0.49 13.75 -12.44
C ASP A 155 -0.89 14.35 -12.76
N ASP A 156 -1.76 13.57 -13.42
CA ASP A 156 -3.12 13.94 -13.83
C ASP A 156 -4.11 12.86 -13.35
N PRO A 157 -5.33 13.21 -12.93
CA PRO A 157 -5.91 14.55 -12.86
C PRO A 157 -5.37 15.41 -11.70
N VAL A 158 -4.79 14.76 -10.69
CA VAL A 158 -4.05 15.41 -9.59
C VAL A 158 -2.72 14.68 -9.37
N PRO A 159 -1.70 15.34 -8.82
CA PRO A 159 -0.47 14.66 -8.46
C PRO A 159 -0.70 13.60 -7.39
N VAL A 160 -0.39 12.35 -7.71
CA VAL A 160 -0.31 11.23 -6.76
C VAL A 160 1.16 10.88 -6.55
N ARG A 161 1.59 10.85 -5.29
CA ARG A 161 2.96 10.53 -4.89
C ARG A 161 2.97 9.41 -3.86
N VAL A 162 4.03 8.62 -3.83
CA VAL A 162 4.24 7.57 -2.84
C VAL A 162 5.41 7.94 -1.95
N LEU A 163 5.15 8.22 -0.67
CA LEU A 163 6.16 8.33 0.36
C LEU A 163 6.62 6.91 0.75
N TYR A 164 7.57 6.39 -0.01
CA TYR A 164 8.05 5.02 0.11
C TYR A 164 8.89 4.82 1.37
N LEU A 165 8.43 3.95 2.26
CA LEU A 165 9.01 3.69 3.58
C LEU A 165 10.05 2.58 3.59
N GLY A 166 10.49 2.02 2.45
CA GLY A 166 11.32 0.81 2.42
C GLY A 166 12.63 0.85 3.24
N ARG A 167 13.11 2.03 3.64
CA ARG A 167 14.30 2.21 4.50
C ARG A 167 14.00 2.90 5.84
N GLY A 168 12.75 2.88 6.26
CA GLY A 168 12.25 3.61 7.44
C GLY A 168 11.81 5.03 7.09
N LEU A 169 10.94 5.59 7.93
CA LEU A 169 10.36 6.93 7.72
C LEU A 169 11.42 8.04 7.63
N SER A 170 12.51 7.94 8.39
CA SER A 170 13.61 8.91 8.36
C SER A 170 14.39 8.94 7.04
N LYS A 171 14.27 7.89 6.23
CA LYS A 171 14.89 7.77 4.89
C LYS A 171 13.83 7.58 3.81
N ALA A 172 12.58 7.93 4.11
CA ALA A 172 11.50 7.82 3.16
C ALA A 172 11.79 8.68 1.93
N THR A 173 11.43 8.16 0.77
CA THR A 173 11.65 8.83 -0.51
C THR A 173 10.29 9.06 -1.16
N LEU A 174 10.03 10.30 -1.58
CA LEU A 174 8.80 10.64 -2.28
C LEU A 174 8.96 10.30 -3.76
N PHE A 175 8.21 9.32 -4.24
CA PHE A 175 8.18 8.91 -5.65
C PHE A 175 6.99 9.55 -6.36
N GLY A 176 7.24 10.20 -7.50
CA GLY A 176 6.25 10.47 -8.53
C GLY A 176 6.58 9.71 -9.82
N PRO A 177 5.88 10.01 -10.92
CA PRO A 177 6.12 9.37 -12.21
C PRO A 177 7.57 9.50 -12.69
N ALA A 178 8.18 10.68 -12.51
CA ALA A 178 9.56 10.93 -12.91
C ALA A 178 10.56 10.05 -12.15
N GLU A 179 10.47 9.97 -10.82
CA GLU A 179 11.37 9.19 -9.99
C GLU A 179 11.20 7.68 -10.24
N VAL A 180 9.96 7.21 -10.50
CA VAL A 180 9.70 5.81 -10.88
C VAL A 180 10.31 5.51 -12.25
N ALA A 181 10.07 6.37 -13.24
CA ALA A 181 10.60 6.21 -14.59
C ALA A 181 12.13 6.17 -14.61
N GLU A 182 12.79 7.10 -13.92
CA GLU A 182 14.25 7.15 -13.82
C GLU A 182 14.81 5.90 -13.13
N ARG A 183 14.22 5.53 -11.97
CA ARG A 183 14.74 4.44 -11.16
C ARG A 183 14.63 3.08 -11.84
N TYR A 184 13.54 2.86 -12.58
CA TYR A 184 13.22 1.55 -13.16
C TYR A 184 13.39 1.49 -14.68
N GLY A 185 13.79 2.59 -15.33
CA GLY A 185 13.99 2.65 -16.79
C GLY A 185 12.68 2.50 -17.57
N LEU A 186 11.62 3.15 -17.10
CA LEU A 186 10.26 3.02 -17.65
C LEU A 186 9.82 4.25 -18.45
N PRO A 187 8.81 4.13 -19.33
CA PRO A 187 8.20 5.27 -20.01
C PRO A 187 7.58 6.25 -19.01
N ALA A 188 8.00 7.52 -19.06
CA ALA A 188 7.62 8.54 -18.07
C ALA A 188 6.14 8.96 -18.15
N ASP A 189 5.54 8.90 -19.35
CA ASP A 189 4.14 9.26 -19.61
C ASP A 189 3.13 8.31 -18.96
N ARG A 190 3.58 7.11 -18.57
CA ARG A 190 2.74 6.04 -17.97
C ARG A 190 3.47 5.29 -16.87
N ALA A 191 4.37 5.96 -16.14
CA ALA A 191 5.32 5.33 -15.23
C ALA A 191 4.68 4.39 -14.20
N GLY A 192 3.55 4.79 -13.59
CA GLY A 192 2.82 3.94 -12.64
C GLY A 192 2.29 2.64 -13.28
N SER A 193 1.55 2.76 -14.38
CA SER A 193 1.04 1.57 -15.11
C SER A 193 2.17 0.70 -15.68
N ALA A 194 3.24 1.31 -16.18
CA ALA A 194 4.43 0.59 -16.64
C ALA A 194 5.16 -0.10 -15.48
N TYR A 195 5.08 0.42 -14.26
CA TYR A 195 5.65 -0.22 -13.07
C TYR A 195 4.90 -1.52 -12.72
N ALA A 196 3.57 -1.52 -12.77
CA ALA A 196 2.79 -2.74 -12.60
C ALA A 196 3.13 -3.78 -13.68
N GLU A 197 3.29 -3.36 -14.93
CA GLU A 197 3.71 -4.25 -16.03
C GLU A 197 5.13 -4.78 -15.85
N LEU A 198 6.05 -3.96 -15.33
CA LEU A 198 7.39 -4.37 -14.95
C LEU A 198 7.34 -5.44 -13.85
N ALA A 199 6.54 -5.22 -12.80
CA ALA A 199 6.36 -6.16 -11.69
C ALA A 199 5.79 -7.50 -12.17
N LEU A 200 4.77 -7.46 -13.01
CA LEU A 200 4.17 -8.64 -13.64
C LEU A 200 5.19 -9.47 -14.42
N LEU A 201 5.99 -8.80 -15.25
CA LEU A 201 7.00 -9.47 -16.09
C LEU A 201 8.16 -10.02 -15.25
N ARG A 202 8.68 -9.24 -14.29
CA ARG A 202 9.84 -9.62 -13.48
C ARG A 202 9.50 -10.64 -12.36
N GLY A 203 8.21 -10.75 -12.02
CA GLY A 203 7.72 -11.48 -10.85
C GLY A 203 7.85 -10.68 -9.56
N ASP A 204 7.12 -11.09 -8.53
CA ASP A 204 7.25 -10.54 -7.19
C ASP A 204 7.35 -11.65 -6.14
N PRO A 205 8.58 -11.96 -5.66
CA PRO A 205 8.77 -13.03 -4.69
C PRO A 205 8.07 -12.79 -3.34
N SER A 206 7.93 -11.52 -2.90
CA SER A 206 7.23 -11.18 -1.64
C SER A 206 5.76 -11.55 -1.68
N ASP A 207 5.17 -11.54 -2.87
CA ASP A 207 3.78 -11.92 -3.11
C ASP A 207 3.65 -13.31 -3.76
N GLY A 208 4.74 -14.06 -3.88
CA GLY A 208 4.72 -15.41 -4.45
C GLY A 208 4.41 -15.43 -5.96
N LEU A 209 4.64 -14.34 -6.68
CA LEU A 209 4.41 -14.22 -8.11
C LEU A 209 5.69 -14.57 -8.88
N PRO A 210 5.68 -15.63 -9.72
CA PRO A 210 6.90 -16.13 -10.36
C PRO A 210 7.43 -15.24 -11.49
N GLY A 211 6.58 -14.42 -12.11
CA GLY A 211 6.93 -13.64 -13.29
C GLY A 211 7.13 -14.50 -14.54
N VAL A 212 7.59 -13.88 -15.62
CA VAL A 212 7.86 -14.56 -16.89
C VAL A 212 9.25 -15.21 -16.85
N PRO A 213 9.37 -16.54 -17.04
CA PRO A 213 10.66 -17.23 -16.94
C PRO A 213 11.74 -16.64 -17.85
N GLY A 214 12.84 -16.22 -17.24
CA GLY A 214 13.98 -15.63 -17.95
C GLY A 214 13.78 -14.20 -18.44
N VAL A 215 12.77 -13.48 -17.92
CA VAL A 215 12.57 -12.04 -18.10
C VAL A 215 12.69 -11.38 -16.73
N GLY A 216 13.91 -10.93 -16.38
CA GLY A 216 14.15 -10.16 -15.16
C GLY A 216 13.87 -8.66 -15.36
N GLU A 217 13.99 -7.88 -14.29
CA GLU A 217 13.72 -6.42 -14.26
C GLU A 217 14.37 -5.68 -15.44
N LYS A 218 15.67 -5.89 -15.69
CA LYS A 218 16.38 -5.24 -16.80
C LYS A 218 15.79 -5.57 -18.17
N THR A 219 15.37 -6.82 -18.39
CA THR A 219 14.79 -7.25 -19.67
C THR A 219 13.37 -6.72 -19.83
N ALA A 220 12.58 -6.74 -18.76
CA ALA A 220 11.23 -6.18 -18.75
C ALA A 220 11.23 -4.66 -18.97
N ALA A 221 12.11 -3.92 -18.30
CA ALA A 221 12.28 -2.48 -18.52
C ALA A 221 12.70 -2.16 -19.96
N ALA A 222 13.65 -2.91 -20.53
CA ALA A 222 14.06 -2.73 -21.92
C ALA A 222 12.92 -3.02 -22.91
N LEU A 223 12.07 -4.02 -22.64
CA LEU A 223 10.89 -4.30 -23.43
C LEU A 223 9.87 -3.15 -23.35
N LEU A 224 9.58 -2.65 -22.15
CA LEU A 224 8.64 -1.55 -21.94
C LEU A 224 9.14 -0.25 -22.57
N ALA A 225 10.44 0.04 -22.48
CA ALA A 225 11.03 1.20 -23.13
C ALA A 225 10.99 1.09 -24.68
N ALA A 226 11.18 -0.11 -25.23
CA ALA A 226 11.19 -0.32 -26.68
C ALA A 226 9.79 -0.41 -27.31
N HIS A 227 8.83 -0.98 -26.58
CA HIS A 227 7.49 -1.28 -27.10
C HIS A 227 6.41 -0.38 -26.52
N GLY A 228 6.64 0.30 -25.40
CA GLY A 228 5.72 1.22 -24.73
C GLY A 228 4.90 0.57 -23.61
N SER A 229 4.29 -0.59 -23.88
CA SER A 229 3.37 -1.27 -22.95
C SER A 229 3.39 -2.79 -23.07
N LEU A 230 2.87 -3.49 -22.06
CA LEU A 230 2.66 -4.93 -22.10
C LEU A 230 1.83 -5.39 -23.31
N ASP A 231 0.76 -4.68 -23.65
CA ASP A 231 -0.08 -5.00 -24.82
C ASP A 231 0.71 -4.89 -26.13
N GLN A 232 1.57 -3.87 -26.25
CA GLN A 232 2.45 -3.71 -27.41
C GLN A 232 3.57 -4.74 -27.44
N ILE A 233 4.06 -5.20 -26.29
CA ILE A 233 4.99 -6.33 -26.17
C ILE A 233 4.32 -7.61 -26.67
N MET A 234 3.09 -7.90 -26.22
CA MET A 234 2.32 -9.08 -26.65
C MET A 234 2.02 -9.02 -28.14
N SER A 235 1.57 -7.87 -28.65
CA SER A 235 1.32 -7.65 -30.08
C SER A 235 2.58 -7.90 -30.91
N ALA A 236 3.73 -7.38 -30.47
CA ALA A 236 5.01 -7.63 -31.11
C ALA A 236 5.43 -9.10 -31.03
N ALA A 237 5.14 -9.81 -29.93
CA ALA A 237 5.44 -11.23 -29.79
C ALA A 237 4.61 -12.12 -30.74
N HIS A 238 3.36 -11.74 -31.02
CA HIS A 238 2.50 -12.43 -31.98
C HIS A 238 2.80 -12.08 -33.45
N ASP A 239 3.34 -10.90 -33.75
CA ASP A 239 3.72 -10.53 -35.12
C ASP A 239 5.10 -11.08 -35.51
N PRO A 240 5.20 -12.07 -36.41
CA PRO A 240 6.49 -12.63 -36.85
C PRO A 240 7.37 -11.64 -37.61
N LYS A 241 6.80 -10.51 -38.08
CA LYS A 241 7.54 -9.44 -38.77
C LYS A 241 8.15 -8.44 -37.79
N SER A 242 7.76 -8.46 -36.52
CA SER A 242 8.31 -7.55 -35.53
C SER A 242 9.79 -7.81 -35.28
N GLY A 243 10.53 -6.76 -34.91
CA GLY A 243 11.96 -6.84 -34.58
C GLY A 243 12.28 -7.57 -33.27
N MET A 244 11.30 -8.17 -32.60
CA MET A 244 11.51 -8.85 -31.32
C MET A 244 12.40 -10.10 -31.51
N ALA A 245 13.47 -10.18 -30.72
CA ALA A 245 14.42 -11.29 -30.74
C ALA A 245 13.71 -12.64 -30.50
N LYS A 246 14.05 -13.67 -31.29
CA LYS A 246 13.40 -15.00 -31.28
C LYS A 246 13.32 -15.63 -29.89
N GLY A 247 14.41 -15.55 -29.11
CA GLY A 247 14.44 -16.11 -27.75
C GLY A 247 13.53 -15.37 -26.77
N LEU A 248 13.39 -14.05 -26.92
CA LEU A 248 12.51 -13.25 -26.07
C LEU A 248 11.04 -13.47 -26.44
N ARG A 249 10.76 -13.54 -27.74
CA ARG A 249 9.44 -13.94 -28.26
C ARG A 249 9.00 -15.29 -27.69
N ALA A 250 9.88 -16.29 -27.71
CA ALA A 250 9.56 -17.61 -27.17
C ALA A 250 9.23 -17.58 -25.66
N LYS A 251 9.92 -16.75 -24.87
CA LYS A 251 9.63 -16.58 -23.43
C LYS A 251 8.28 -15.93 -23.18
N VAL A 252 7.99 -14.82 -23.87
CA VAL A 252 6.72 -14.09 -23.74
C VAL A 252 5.55 -14.96 -24.19
N LEU A 253 5.64 -15.58 -25.37
CA LEU A 253 4.60 -16.47 -25.86
C LEU A 253 4.43 -17.72 -24.98
N GLY A 254 5.53 -18.26 -24.45
CA GLY A 254 5.50 -19.41 -23.53
C GLY A 254 4.88 -19.11 -22.17
N ALA A 255 4.68 -17.84 -21.81
CA ALA A 255 4.07 -17.41 -20.56
C ALA A 255 2.74 -16.67 -20.79
N SER A 256 2.11 -16.81 -21.96
CA SER A 256 0.90 -16.04 -22.32
C SER A 256 -0.24 -16.27 -21.33
N ASP A 257 -0.51 -17.53 -20.95
CA ASP A 257 -1.57 -17.86 -19.99
C ASP A 257 -1.36 -17.19 -18.62
N TYR A 258 -0.10 -17.13 -18.15
CA TYR A 258 0.25 -16.41 -16.92
C TYR A 258 0.06 -14.90 -17.09
N ILE A 259 0.55 -14.32 -18.20
CA ILE A 259 0.47 -12.88 -18.45
C ILE A 259 -0.99 -12.41 -18.52
N GLU A 260 -1.86 -13.21 -19.14
CA GLU A 260 -3.29 -12.94 -19.30
C GLU A 260 -3.98 -12.73 -17.95
N VAL A 261 -3.67 -13.57 -16.95
CA VAL A 261 -4.31 -13.52 -15.62
C VAL A 261 -3.55 -12.64 -14.62
N ALA A 262 -2.22 -12.53 -14.75
CA ALA A 262 -1.38 -11.81 -13.80
C ALA A 262 -1.68 -10.30 -13.76
N GLY A 263 -2.23 -9.74 -14.85
CA GLY A 263 -2.66 -8.34 -14.87
C GLY A 263 -3.69 -8.01 -13.80
N SER A 264 -4.66 -8.90 -13.58
CA SER A 264 -5.71 -8.73 -12.57
C SER A 264 -5.25 -9.01 -11.15
N VAL A 265 -4.10 -9.68 -10.98
CA VAL A 265 -3.50 -9.95 -9.67
C VAL A 265 -2.57 -8.82 -9.24
N VAL A 266 -1.70 -8.37 -10.14
CA VAL A 266 -0.66 -7.35 -9.87
C VAL A 266 -1.23 -5.93 -9.82
N ARG A 267 -2.25 -5.63 -10.62
CA ARG A 267 -2.85 -4.30 -10.63
C ARG A 267 -3.74 -4.13 -9.40
N VAL A 268 -3.57 -3.02 -8.70
CA VAL A 268 -4.53 -2.59 -7.69
C VAL A 268 -5.86 -2.23 -8.36
N ALA A 269 -6.97 -2.61 -7.74
CA ALA A 269 -8.28 -2.19 -8.16
C ALA A 269 -8.45 -0.66 -7.97
N THR A 270 -9.23 -0.04 -8.85
CA THR A 270 -9.46 1.42 -8.84
C THR A 270 -10.93 1.80 -8.68
N ASP A 271 -11.79 0.81 -8.50
CA ASP A 271 -13.23 0.91 -8.38
C ASP A 271 -13.80 0.01 -7.26
N SER A 272 -12.97 -0.36 -6.28
CA SER A 272 -13.40 -1.15 -5.13
C SER A 272 -14.51 -0.44 -4.35
N PRO A 273 -15.46 -1.16 -3.72
CA PRO A 273 -16.57 -0.58 -2.96
C PRO A 273 -16.11 -0.08 -1.58
N VAL A 274 -15.26 0.95 -1.58
CA VAL A 274 -14.63 1.51 -0.38
C VAL A 274 -15.67 2.13 0.56
N GLN A 275 -15.57 1.81 1.84
CA GLN A 275 -16.38 2.35 2.92
C GLN A 275 -15.49 3.01 3.96
N LEU A 276 -15.85 4.23 4.36
CA LEU A 276 -15.20 4.95 5.45
C LEU A 276 -15.87 4.63 6.79
N SER A 277 -15.08 4.57 7.86
CA SER A 277 -15.59 4.49 9.24
C SER A 277 -16.20 5.82 9.73
N THR A 278 -15.86 6.93 9.06
CA THR A 278 -16.31 8.29 9.36
C THR A 278 -17.17 8.85 8.22
N PRO A 279 -18.01 9.88 8.45
CA PRO A 279 -18.84 10.47 7.40
C PRO A 279 -18.05 11.12 6.24
N THR A 280 -16.81 11.53 6.51
CA THR A 280 -15.88 12.11 5.54
C THR A 280 -14.45 11.65 5.85
N ASP A 281 -13.51 11.92 4.94
CA ASP A 281 -12.07 11.69 5.11
C ASP A 281 -11.32 12.89 5.73
N ALA A 282 -12.06 13.86 6.28
CA ALA A 282 -11.47 15.01 6.94
C ALA A 282 -10.66 14.56 8.18
N LEU A 283 -9.44 15.07 8.30
CA LEU A 283 -8.59 14.79 9.46
C LEU A 283 -9.14 15.54 10.68
N PRO A 284 -9.58 14.88 11.77
CA PRO A 284 -10.02 15.57 12.97
C PRO A 284 -8.85 16.33 13.62
N LEU A 285 -9.09 17.58 14.02
CA LEU A 285 -8.09 18.39 14.72
C LEU A 285 -8.01 18.06 16.23
N VAL A 286 -9.05 17.42 16.76
CA VAL A 286 -9.15 16.96 18.15
C VAL A 286 -9.87 15.63 18.18
N ALA A 287 -9.61 14.82 19.20
CA ALA A 287 -10.28 13.53 19.37
C ALA A 287 -11.82 13.68 19.42
N ALA A 288 -12.53 12.83 18.68
CA ALA A 288 -13.99 12.76 18.68
C ALA A 288 -14.55 12.32 20.05
N ASP A 289 -13.88 11.35 20.71
CA ASP A 289 -14.12 10.99 22.10
C ASP A 289 -12.84 11.16 22.93
N PRO A 290 -12.58 12.35 23.50
CA PRO A 290 -11.38 12.61 24.28
C PRO A 290 -11.27 11.74 25.54
N ALA A 291 -12.40 11.39 26.15
CA ALA A 291 -12.42 10.59 27.39
C ALA A 291 -11.99 9.15 27.10
N ARG A 292 -12.61 8.52 26.09
CA ARG A 292 -12.24 7.16 25.65
C ARG A 292 -10.82 7.12 25.09
N THR A 293 -10.43 8.13 24.31
CA THR A 293 -9.05 8.24 23.80
C THR A 293 -8.03 8.27 24.94
N ALA A 294 -8.27 9.07 25.98
CA ALA A 294 -7.37 9.15 27.14
C ALA A 294 -7.34 7.85 27.96
N GLU A 295 -8.49 7.19 28.12
CA GLU A 295 -8.59 5.88 28.78
C GLU A 295 -7.77 4.82 28.03
N LEU A 296 -7.99 4.68 26.72
CA LEU A 296 -7.25 3.72 25.88
C LEU A 296 -5.77 4.03 25.84
N ALA A 297 -5.38 5.31 25.70
CA ALA A 297 -3.97 5.71 25.70
C ALA A 297 -3.28 5.38 27.03
N THR A 298 -4.00 5.46 28.15
CA THR A 298 -3.51 5.06 29.47
C THR A 298 -3.39 3.54 29.56
N ARG A 299 -4.44 2.83 29.18
CA ARG A 299 -4.50 1.36 29.18
C ARG A 299 -3.40 0.74 28.33
N TYR A 300 -3.12 1.30 27.16
CA TYR A 300 -2.11 0.81 26.22
C TYR A 300 -0.73 1.45 26.44
N GLY A 301 -0.56 2.34 27.42
CA GLY A 301 0.75 2.95 27.72
C GLY A 301 1.29 3.88 26.64
N VAL A 302 0.43 4.41 25.76
CA VAL A 302 0.80 5.25 24.60
C VAL A 302 0.39 6.72 24.75
N GLY A 303 0.07 7.17 25.97
CA GLY A 303 -0.32 8.57 26.25
C GLY A 303 0.61 9.63 25.63
N SER A 304 1.94 9.42 25.69
CA SER A 304 2.89 10.36 25.09
C SER A 304 2.82 10.44 23.56
N SER A 305 2.47 9.33 22.89
CA SER A 305 2.28 9.29 21.43
C SER A 305 1.01 10.04 21.04
N ILE A 306 -0.08 9.88 21.80
CA ILE A 306 -1.31 10.65 21.59
C ILE A 306 -1.08 12.15 21.81
N THR A 307 -0.28 12.55 22.81
CA THR A 307 0.11 13.96 22.97
C THR A 307 0.93 14.48 21.79
N ARG A 308 1.83 13.67 21.21
CA ARG A 308 2.58 14.05 20.01
C ARG A 308 1.68 14.17 18.78
N LEU A 309 0.71 13.28 18.63
CA LEU A 309 -0.31 13.36 17.58
C LEU A 309 -1.11 14.66 17.71
N GLN A 310 -1.65 14.95 18.90
CA GLN A 310 -2.38 16.20 19.15
C GLN A 310 -1.52 17.43 18.82
N LYS A 311 -0.25 17.43 19.24
CA LYS A 311 0.67 18.53 18.93
C LYS A 311 0.91 18.71 17.41
N ALA A 312 0.93 17.62 16.64
CA ALA A 312 1.06 17.69 15.19
C ALA A 312 -0.20 18.30 14.56
N LEU A 313 -1.38 17.96 15.08
CA LEU A 313 -2.67 18.51 14.64
C LEU A 313 -2.84 19.99 15.01
N ASP A 314 -2.45 20.38 16.23
CA ASP A 314 -2.46 21.77 16.71
C ASP A 314 -1.56 22.69 15.86
N ALA A 315 -0.61 22.12 15.12
CA ALA A 315 0.30 22.84 14.23
C ALA A 315 -0.22 22.98 12.79
N LEU A 316 -1.37 22.36 12.47
CA LEU A 316 -2.02 22.53 11.17
C LEU A 316 -2.66 23.92 11.09
N PRO A 317 -2.64 24.57 9.91
CA PRO A 317 -3.36 25.80 9.70
C PRO A 317 -4.88 25.57 9.82
N ALA A 318 -5.58 26.52 10.44
CA ALA A 318 -7.03 26.53 10.59
C ALA A 318 -7.76 26.71 9.24
#